data_AF-A0A0L1IB06-F1
#
_entry.id   AF-A0A0L1IB06-F1
#
_cell.length_a   1.000
_cell.length_b   1.000
_cell.length_c   1.000
_cell.angle_alpha   90.00
_cell.angle_beta   90.00
_cell.angle_gamma   90.00
#
_symmetry.space_group_name_H-M   'P 1'
#
loop_
_entity.id
_entity.type
_entity.pdbx_description
1 polymer ?
#
loop_
_entity_poly.entity_id
_entity_poly.type
_entity_poly.pdbx_seq_one_letter_code
_entity_poly.pdbx_strand_id
1 'polypeptide(L)'
;MKTFIGHFNNNALFSRNSFTNKSLRARKYTKNILSLKNLIYSSFFLYSTMNKVIGTHSGRFHTDEILATVMLKFLPEYKDAKIIRTRDQTKLDTCDIVVDVGGVYDHENKRYDHHQKEFEGTLDDKHTIRLSSAGLIYKHYGKEVLRKGFSITDEEKINVLYEKLYTSLW
;
A
#
# COMPACT_ATOMS: atom_id res chain seq x y z
N MET A 1 75.51 36.61 1.11
CA MET A 1 76.46 35.49 1.31
C MET A 1 75.79 34.24 0.73
N LYS A 2 76.23 33.76 -0.45
CA LYS A 2 76.99 32.49 -0.64
C LYS A 2 76.28 31.31 0.06
N THR A 3 75.93 30.20 -0.61
CA THR A 3 76.77 29.38 -1.51
C THR A 3 75.92 28.18 -2.04
N PHE A 4 75.97 27.83 -3.35
CA PHE A 4 76.55 26.59 -3.95
C PHE A 4 75.56 25.38 -4.01
N ILE A 5 75.45 24.44 -4.98
CA ILE A 5 76.23 23.88 -6.14
C ILE A 5 75.20 23.09 -7.01
N GLY A 6 75.33 22.98 -8.34
CA GLY A 6 75.85 21.76 -9.02
C GLY A 6 74.78 21.03 -9.83
N HIS A 7 74.68 21.25 -11.15
CA HIS A 7 75.22 20.40 -12.25
C HIS A 7 74.80 18.91 -12.22
N PHE A 8 73.88 18.48 -13.11
CA PHE A 8 74.20 17.75 -14.35
C PHE A 8 72.94 17.25 -15.12
N ASN A 9 73.09 17.31 -16.45
CA ASN A 9 72.51 16.47 -17.52
C ASN A 9 71.05 16.56 -17.99
N ASN A 10 70.94 17.21 -19.17
CA ASN A 10 70.33 16.75 -20.42
C ASN A 10 68.92 16.15 -20.36
N ASN A 11 67.96 17.07 -20.47
CA ASN A 11 66.77 16.98 -21.33
C ASN A 11 66.99 16.00 -22.50
N ALA A 12 66.21 14.92 -22.56
CA ALA A 12 64.85 14.90 -23.11
C ALA A 12 64.84 15.25 -24.61
N LEU A 13 64.29 14.36 -25.45
CA LEU A 13 62.90 14.52 -25.87
C LEU A 13 62.44 13.32 -26.73
N PHE A 14 61.45 12.56 -26.21
CA PHE A 14 60.06 12.38 -26.73
C PHE A 14 59.91 11.33 -27.85
N SER A 15 58.86 10.49 -27.92
CA SER A 15 57.46 10.60 -27.46
C SER A 15 56.79 9.19 -27.46
N ARG A 16 55.60 8.85 -26.93
CA ARG A 16 54.30 9.54 -26.86
C ARG A 16 53.29 8.73 -25.98
N ASN A 17 52.61 9.45 -25.08
CA ASN A 17 51.25 9.35 -24.51
C ASN A 17 50.38 8.08 -24.52
N SER A 18 49.89 7.70 -23.32
CA SER A 18 48.62 6.97 -23.10
C SER A 18 47.95 7.32 -21.75
N PHE A 19 47.17 8.41 -21.68
CA PHE A 19 46.38 8.78 -20.50
C PHE A 19 45.07 9.52 -20.86
N THR A 20 44.03 8.85 -21.38
CA THR A 20 42.69 9.50 -21.50
C THR A 20 41.44 8.59 -21.38
N ASN A 21 41.52 7.26 -21.39
CA ASN A 21 40.28 6.43 -21.48
C ASN A 21 39.66 5.94 -20.16
N LYS A 22 40.32 6.08 -18.99
CA LYS A 22 39.78 5.60 -17.71
C LYS A 22 38.68 6.52 -17.12
N SER A 23 38.75 7.83 -17.36
CA SER A 23 37.85 8.80 -16.71
C SER A 23 36.43 8.80 -17.26
N LEU A 24 36.26 8.63 -18.58
CA LEU A 24 34.95 8.64 -19.24
C LEU A 24 34.10 7.42 -18.87
N ARG A 25 34.73 6.24 -18.76
CA ARG A 25 34.05 5.00 -18.33
C ARG A 25 33.58 5.11 -16.89
N ALA A 26 34.44 5.56 -15.97
CA ALA A 26 34.07 5.79 -14.58
C ALA A 26 32.89 6.78 -14.44
N ARG A 27 32.88 7.85 -15.24
CA ARG A 27 31.82 8.88 -15.23
C ARG A 27 30.47 8.37 -15.76
N LYS A 28 30.47 7.42 -16.72
CA LYS A 28 29.25 6.75 -17.21
C LYS A 28 28.70 5.75 -16.18
N TYR A 29 29.58 4.98 -15.53
CA TYR A 29 29.20 4.07 -14.44
C TYR A 29 28.61 4.81 -13.24
N THR A 30 29.22 5.92 -12.80
CA THR A 30 28.69 6.71 -11.67
C THR A 30 27.36 7.38 -12.00
N LYS A 31 27.17 7.90 -13.23
CA LYS A 31 25.86 8.40 -13.69
C LYS A 31 24.77 7.31 -13.69
N ASN A 32 25.10 6.10 -14.14
CA ASN A 32 24.16 4.98 -14.12
C ASN A 32 23.77 4.57 -12.70
N ILE A 33 24.73 4.54 -11.76
CA ILE A 33 24.46 4.24 -10.35
C ILE A 33 23.60 5.34 -9.71
N LEU A 34 23.85 6.62 -10.02
CA LEU A 34 23.02 7.74 -9.55
C LEU A 34 21.60 7.64 -10.11
N SER A 35 21.45 7.33 -11.39
CA SER A 35 20.15 7.15 -12.05
C SER A 35 19.37 5.97 -11.45
N LEU A 36 20.03 4.86 -11.18
CA LEU A 36 19.41 3.68 -10.59
C LEU A 36 19.00 3.94 -9.15
N LYS A 37 19.86 4.61 -8.37
CA LYS A 37 19.53 5.05 -7.01
C LYS A 37 18.34 5.99 -7.00
N ASN A 38 18.30 6.97 -7.90
CA ASN A 38 17.15 7.88 -8.01
C ASN A 38 15.88 7.17 -8.44
N LEU A 39 15.95 6.15 -9.32
CA LEU A 39 14.80 5.34 -9.71
C LEU A 39 14.28 4.50 -8.54
N ILE A 40 15.17 3.86 -7.78
CA ILE A 40 14.83 3.07 -6.60
C ILE A 40 14.28 3.99 -5.50
N TYR A 41 14.90 5.14 -5.26
CA TYR A 41 14.45 6.10 -4.26
C TYR A 41 13.12 6.74 -4.65
N SER A 42 12.91 7.08 -5.93
CA SER A 42 11.64 7.60 -6.43
C SER A 42 10.54 6.54 -6.34
N SER A 43 10.81 5.30 -6.73
CA SER A 43 9.84 4.21 -6.64
C SER A 43 9.51 3.88 -5.18
N PHE A 44 10.51 3.84 -4.30
CA PHE A 44 10.33 3.67 -2.86
C PHE A 44 9.60 4.85 -2.22
N PHE A 45 9.89 6.09 -2.62
CA PHE A 45 9.24 7.28 -2.09
C PHE A 45 7.79 7.40 -2.61
N LEU A 46 7.52 7.03 -3.86
CA LEU A 46 6.17 6.91 -4.42
C LEU A 46 5.38 5.82 -3.68
N TYR A 47 6.03 4.68 -3.38
CA TYR A 47 5.43 3.60 -2.59
C TYR A 47 5.17 4.01 -1.13
N SER A 48 6.12 4.71 -0.51
CA SER A 48 6.06 5.18 0.88
C SER A 48 5.11 6.37 1.09
N THR A 49 4.69 7.06 0.02
CA THR A 49 3.72 8.17 0.06
C THR A 49 2.28 7.71 -0.21
N MET A 50 2.05 6.43 -0.51
CA MET A 50 0.74 5.87 -0.85
C MET A 50 0.23 4.84 0.17
N ASN A 51 0.40 5.06 1.47
CA ASN A 51 -0.33 4.24 2.44
C ASN A 51 -1.83 4.53 2.28
N LYS A 52 -2.59 3.49 1.94
CA LYS A 52 -4.05 3.56 1.81
C LYS A 52 -4.70 4.18 3.04
N VAL A 53 -5.85 4.80 2.85
CA VAL A 53 -6.60 5.42 3.93
C VAL A 53 -7.98 4.77 4.06
N ILE A 54 -8.30 4.32 5.27
CA ILE A 54 -9.60 3.81 5.66
C ILE A 54 -10.34 4.91 6.43
N GLY A 55 -11.45 5.39 5.90
CA GLY A 55 -12.34 6.33 6.57
C GLY A 55 -13.42 5.61 7.37
N THR A 56 -13.70 6.07 8.60
CA THR A 56 -14.84 5.60 9.39
C THR A 56 -15.37 6.70 10.31
N HIS A 57 -16.50 6.47 11.00
CA HIS A 57 -17.13 7.47 11.82
C HIS A 57 -16.28 7.89 13.04
N SER A 58 -16.49 9.12 13.53
CA SER A 58 -15.83 9.65 14.73
C SER A 58 -16.61 9.40 16.03
N GLY A 59 -17.59 8.49 16.04
CA GLY A 59 -18.43 8.20 17.20
C GLY A 59 -17.73 7.33 18.26
N ARG A 60 -18.53 6.77 19.17
CA ARG A 60 -18.07 5.67 20.04
C ARG A 60 -17.60 4.51 19.17
N PHE A 61 -16.70 3.70 19.70
CA PHE A 61 -16.28 2.50 19.01
C PHE A 61 -17.41 1.48 19.02
N HIS A 62 -17.83 1.02 17.84
CA HIS A 62 -18.70 -0.12 17.70
C HIS A 62 -17.90 -1.32 17.21
N THR A 63 -18.44 -2.52 17.40
CA THR A 63 -17.82 -3.72 16.87
C THR A 63 -17.81 -3.71 15.33
N ASP A 64 -18.77 -3.02 14.72
CA ASP A 64 -18.93 -2.99 13.27
C ASP A 64 -17.74 -2.38 12.55
N GLU A 65 -17.39 -1.12 12.84
CA GLU A 65 -16.28 -0.48 12.15
C GLU A 65 -14.91 -1.05 12.57
N ILE A 66 -14.80 -1.53 13.81
CA ILE A 66 -13.58 -2.20 14.27
C ILE A 66 -13.36 -3.49 13.48
N LEU A 67 -14.37 -4.35 13.37
CA LEU A 67 -14.24 -5.61 12.64
C LEU A 67 -13.99 -5.37 11.15
N ALA A 68 -14.71 -4.42 10.54
CA ALA A 68 -14.49 -4.01 9.16
C ALA A 68 -13.04 -3.57 8.90
N THR A 69 -12.50 -2.70 9.75
CA THR A 69 -11.12 -2.20 9.62
C THR A 69 -10.07 -3.29 9.86
N VAL A 70 -10.28 -4.19 10.81
CA VAL A 70 -9.39 -5.33 11.07
C VAL A 70 -9.36 -6.29 9.88
N MET A 71 -10.53 -6.64 9.32
CA MET A 71 -10.61 -7.48 8.12
C MET A 71 -9.83 -6.87 6.96
N LEU A 72 -10.03 -5.58 6.69
CA LEU A 72 -9.27 -4.89 5.64
C LEU A 72 -7.77 -4.94 5.88
N LYS A 73 -7.30 -4.81 7.13
CA LYS A 73 -5.88 -4.87 7.47
C LYS A 73 -5.21 -6.24 7.27
N PHE A 74 -5.97 -7.32 7.12
CA PHE A 74 -5.42 -8.60 6.66
C PHE A 74 -5.04 -8.60 5.18
N LEU A 75 -5.59 -7.69 4.39
CA LEU A 75 -5.29 -7.58 2.97
C LEU A 75 -3.97 -6.82 2.76
N PRO A 76 -3.09 -7.28 1.86
CA PRO A 76 -1.82 -6.60 1.56
C PRO A 76 -2.00 -5.13 1.16
N GLU A 77 -3.08 -4.79 0.44
CA GLU A 77 -3.37 -3.41 0.02
C GLU A 77 -3.58 -2.46 1.20
N TYR A 78 -4.22 -2.92 2.30
CA TYR A 78 -4.60 -2.06 3.43
C TYR A 78 -3.83 -2.38 4.73
N LYS A 79 -2.84 -3.29 4.68
CA LYS A 79 -2.04 -3.71 5.84
C LYS A 79 -1.51 -2.51 6.64
N ASP A 80 -0.86 -1.59 5.95
CA ASP A 80 -0.26 -0.38 6.53
C ASP A 80 -1.15 0.87 6.36
N ALA A 81 -2.44 0.65 6.06
CA ALA A 81 -3.38 1.74 5.86
C ALA A 81 -3.56 2.58 7.13
N LYS A 82 -3.66 3.89 6.96
CA LYS A 82 -4.03 4.82 8.03
C LYS A 82 -5.55 4.78 8.23
N ILE A 83 -6.00 4.87 9.47
CA ILE A 83 -7.42 4.98 9.78
C ILE A 83 -7.72 6.43 10.14
N ILE A 84 -8.67 7.04 9.44
CA ILE A 84 -9.19 8.37 9.74
C ILE A 84 -10.61 8.21 10.29
N ARG A 85 -10.85 8.76 11.49
CA ARG A 85 -12.17 8.78 12.12
C ARG A 85 -12.80 10.17 11.96
N THR A 86 -13.83 10.30 11.14
CA THR A 86 -14.47 11.57 10.81
C THR A 86 -15.90 11.36 10.29
N ARG A 87 -16.73 12.42 10.33
CA ARG A 87 -18.01 12.49 9.61
C ARG A 87 -18.03 13.58 8.53
N ASP A 88 -16.92 14.29 8.38
CA ASP A 88 -16.73 15.31 7.36
C ASP A 88 -16.60 14.64 5.98
N GLN A 89 -17.61 14.82 5.14
CA GLN A 89 -17.68 14.21 3.82
C GLN A 89 -16.47 14.55 2.96
N THR A 90 -15.97 15.79 3.04
CA THR A 90 -14.82 16.22 2.23
C THR A 90 -13.56 15.42 2.54
N LYS A 91 -13.39 14.97 3.80
CA LYS A 91 -12.30 14.08 4.19
C LYS A 91 -12.57 12.64 3.79
N LEU A 92 -13.81 12.17 3.93
CA LEU A 92 -14.20 10.82 3.52
C LEU A 92 -13.99 10.61 2.01
N ASP A 93 -14.23 11.64 1.20
CA ASP A 93 -14.04 11.60 -0.25
C ASP A 93 -12.58 11.38 -0.65
N THR A 94 -11.63 11.76 0.22
CA THR A 94 -10.19 11.50 0.00
C THR A 94 -9.72 10.11 0.42
N CYS A 95 -10.58 9.34 1.11
CA CYS A 95 -10.23 8.01 1.59
C CYS A 95 -10.34 6.96 0.46
N ASP A 96 -9.42 6.01 0.44
CA ASP A 96 -9.43 4.90 -0.53
C ASP A 96 -10.60 3.94 -0.31
N ILE A 97 -11.05 3.81 0.93
CA ILE A 97 -12.18 2.98 1.33
C ILE A 97 -12.85 3.61 2.55
N VAL A 98 -14.19 3.58 2.61
CA VAL A 98 -14.97 4.14 3.71
C VAL A 98 -15.93 3.09 4.26
N VAL A 99 -15.95 2.96 5.59
CA VAL A 99 -16.76 1.97 6.32
C VAL A 99 -17.58 2.64 7.42
N ASP A 100 -18.83 2.23 7.57
CA ASP A 100 -19.73 2.62 8.66
C ASP A 100 -20.03 4.14 8.77
N VAL A 101 -19.85 4.86 7.64
CA VAL A 101 -20.11 6.30 7.54
C VAL A 101 -20.24 6.73 6.08
N GLY A 102 -20.90 7.86 5.84
CA GLY A 102 -21.00 8.50 4.53
C GLY A 102 -22.34 8.26 3.82
N GLY A 103 -23.21 7.44 4.39
CA GLY A 103 -24.58 7.23 3.92
C GLY A 103 -24.69 6.50 2.60
N VAL A 104 -23.63 5.83 2.12
CA VAL A 104 -23.61 5.15 0.81
C VAL A 104 -23.04 3.74 0.91
N TYR A 105 -23.72 2.79 0.26
CA TYR A 105 -23.16 1.48 -0.10
C TYR A 105 -22.94 1.44 -1.63
N ASP A 106 -21.68 1.32 -2.02
CA ASP A 106 -21.24 1.24 -3.41
C ASP A 106 -19.89 0.50 -3.44
N HIS A 107 -19.89 -0.73 -3.95
CA HIS A 107 -18.68 -1.57 -4.00
C HIS A 107 -17.62 -1.00 -4.95
N GLU A 108 -18.03 -0.49 -6.12
CA GLU A 108 -17.11 0.05 -7.13
C GLU A 108 -16.35 1.27 -6.60
N ASN A 109 -17.04 2.11 -5.83
CA ASN A 109 -16.44 3.27 -5.16
C ASN A 109 -15.96 2.99 -3.73
N LYS A 110 -15.95 1.72 -3.30
CA LYS A 110 -15.46 1.27 -1.99
C LYS A 110 -16.09 2.04 -0.82
N ARG A 111 -17.41 2.24 -0.87
CA ARG A 111 -18.23 2.83 0.20
C ARG A 111 -19.09 1.73 0.82
N TYR A 112 -18.97 1.53 2.12
CA TYR A 112 -19.59 0.42 2.84
C TYR A 112 -20.33 0.92 4.08
N ASP A 113 -21.27 1.85 3.88
CA ASP A 113 -22.20 2.25 4.92
C ASP A 113 -23.56 1.55 4.73
N HIS A 114 -24.22 1.21 5.83
CA HIS A 114 -25.49 0.48 5.87
C HIS A 114 -26.63 1.26 6.54
N HIS A 115 -26.36 2.48 7.01
CA HIS A 115 -27.32 3.32 7.75
C HIS A 115 -28.48 3.89 6.90
N GLN A 116 -28.54 3.58 5.61
CA GLN A 116 -29.63 4.05 4.77
C GLN A 116 -30.92 3.35 5.16
N LYS A 117 -32.00 4.12 5.28
CA LYS A 117 -33.32 3.58 5.64
C LYS A 117 -33.75 2.45 4.71
N GLU A 118 -33.51 2.64 3.41
CA GLU A 118 -33.88 1.72 2.32
C GLU A 118 -32.81 0.64 2.04
N PHE A 119 -31.74 0.54 2.83
CA PHE A 119 -30.69 -0.46 2.59
C PHE A 119 -31.20 -1.86 2.94
N GLU A 120 -31.40 -2.71 1.93
CA GLU A 120 -31.86 -4.10 2.11
C GLU A 120 -30.80 -5.14 1.68
N GLY A 121 -29.52 -4.74 1.68
CA GLY A 121 -28.44 -5.61 1.22
C GLY A 121 -28.18 -6.79 2.17
N THR A 122 -28.27 -8.01 1.64
CA THR A 122 -27.95 -9.27 2.33
C THR A 122 -26.65 -9.88 1.78
N LEU A 123 -26.15 -10.98 2.39
CA LEU A 123 -24.96 -11.67 1.87
C LEU A 123 -25.18 -12.15 0.44
N ASP A 124 -26.28 -12.88 0.23
CA ASP A 124 -26.74 -13.42 -1.04
C ASP A 124 -28.27 -13.65 -0.98
N ASP A 125 -28.83 -14.26 -2.03
CA ASP A 125 -30.27 -14.54 -2.13
C ASP A 125 -30.79 -15.58 -1.14
N LYS A 126 -29.91 -16.31 -0.44
CA LYS A 126 -30.27 -17.34 0.55
C LYS A 126 -30.37 -16.77 1.96
N HIS A 127 -29.85 -15.57 2.19
CA HIS A 127 -29.82 -14.92 3.49
C HIS A 127 -30.77 -13.72 3.51
N THR A 128 -31.49 -13.54 4.63
CA THR A 128 -32.48 -12.45 4.80
C THR A 128 -32.00 -11.34 5.73
N ILE A 129 -30.83 -11.49 6.34
CA ILE A 129 -30.33 -10.56 7.34
C ILE A 129 -29.60 -9.41 6.65
N ARG A 130 -30.03 -8.18 6.94
CA ARG A 130 -29.40 -6.94 6.48
C ARG A 130 -27.97 -6.87 7.00
N LEU A 131 -27.03 -6.57 6.11
CA LEU A 131 -25.62 -6.50 6.46
C LEU A 131 -25.27 -5.20 7.21
N SER A 132 -24.39 -5.34 8.19
CA SER A 132 -23.64 -4.22 8.77
C SER A 132 -22.45 -3.83 7.86
N SER A 133 -21.67 -2.81 8.22
CA SER A 133 -20.46 -2.46 7.47
C SER A 133 -19.43 -3.59 7.43
N ALA A 134 -19.20 -4.28 8.56
CA ALA A 134 -18.38 -5.48 8.61
C ALA A 134 -18.97 -6.60 7.73
N GLY A 135 -20.29 -6.78 7.73
CA GLY A 135 -20.97 -7.72 6.84
C GLY A 135 -20.74 -7.41 5.37
N LEU A 136 -20.76 -6.13 4.98
CA LEU A 136 -20.45 -5.68 3.62
C LEU A 136 -18.99 -5.94 3.25
N ILE A 137 -18.04 -5.66 4.15
CA ILE A 137 -16.63 -6.00 3.93
C ILE A 137 -16.45 -7.52 3.80
N TYR A 138 -17.13 -8.31 4.63
CA TYR A 138 -17.09 -9.76 4.54
C TYR A 138 -17.65 -10.27 3.21
N LYS A 139 -18.79 -9.71 2.75
CA LYS A 139 -19.39 -10.04 1.46
C LYS A 139 -18.38 -9.94 0.31
N HIS A 140 -17.64 -8.83 0.25
CA HIS A 140 -16.77 -8.53 -0.89
C HIS A 140 -15.33 -9.02 -0.74
N TYR A 141 -14.80 -9.02 0.49
CA TYR A 141 -13.39 -9.31 0.76
C TYR A 141 -13.18 -10.54 1.64
N GLY A 142 -14.23 -11.13 2.22
CA GLY A 142 -14.13 -12.17 3.23
C GLY A 142 -13.29 -13.36 2.78
N LYS A 143 -13.44 -13.83 1.54
CA LYS A 143 -12.60 -14.93 1.00
C LYS A 143 -11.12 -14.56 0.97
N GLU A 144 -10.76 -13.37 0.50
CA GLU A 144 -9.36 -12.91 0.49
C GLU A 144 -8.83 -12.70 1.92
N VAL A 145 -9.65 -12.17 2.83
CA VAL A 145 -9.29 -12.05 4.25
C VAL A 145 -8.97 -13.43 4.84
N LEU A 146 -9.80 -14.44 4.57
CA LEU A 146 -9.55 -15.81 5.03
C LEU A 146 -8.28 -16.40 4.40
N ARG A 147 -8.07 -16.22 3.10
CA ARG A 147 -6.85 -16.66 2.40
C ARG A 147 -5.60 -16.08 3.04
N LYS A 148 -5.57 -14.77 3.28
CA LYS A 148 -4.38 -14.08 3.80
C LYS A 148 -4.20 -14.30 5.30
N GLY A 149 -5.29 -14.27 6.07
CA GLY A 149 -5.26 -14.47 7.52
C GLY A 149 -4.84 -15.88 7.92
N PHE A 150 -5.22 -16.90 7.14
CA PHE A 150 -4.95 -18.31 7.44
C PHE A 150 -3.97 -18.99 6.47
N SER A 151 -3.41 -18.26 5.50
CA SER A 151 -2.50 -18.78 4.47
C SER A 151 -3.09 -19.98 3.68
N ILE A 152 -4.40 -19.98 3.46
CA ILE A 152 -5.11 -21.04 2.72
C ILE A 152 -5.10 -20.70 1.23
N THR A 153 -4.60 -21.62 0.41
CA THR A 153 -4.59 -21.49 -1.07
C THR A 153 -5.62 -22.36 -1.77
N ASP A 154 -6.21 -23.30 -1.03
CA ASP A 154 -7.20 -24.26 -1.50
C ASP A 154 -8.59 -23.59 -1.63
N GLU A 155 -9.11 -23.54 -2.86
CA GLU A 155 -10.36 -22.84 -3.18
C GLU A 155 -11.59 -23.48 -2.51
N GLU A 156 -11.64 -24.80 -2.47
CA GLU A 156 -12.77 -25.53 -1.89
C GLU A 156 -12.83 -25.29 -0.38
N LYS A 157 -11.69 -25.33 0.30
CA LYS A 157 -11.61 -25.01 1.74
C LYS A 157 -12.01 -23.58 2.04
N ILE A 158 -11.62 -22.61 1.20
CA ILE A 158 -12.04 -21.22 1.36
C ILE A 158 -13.55 -21.07 1.20
N ASN A 159 -14.14 -21.71 0.18
CA ASN A 159 -15.58 -21.65 -0.03
C ASN A 159 -16.33 -22.27 1.16
N VAL A 160 -15.90 -23.45 1.63
CA VAL A 160 -16.50 -24.09 2.81
C VAL A 160 -16.36 -23.23 4.06
N LEU A 161 -15.18 -22.63 4.30
CA LEU A 161 -14.95 -21.79 5.46
C LEU A 161 -15.75 -20.48 5.41
N TYR A 162 -15.84 -19.86 4.24
CA TYR A 162 -16.62 -18.64 4.02
C TYR A 162 -18.11 -18.86 4.34
N GLU A 163 -18.70 -19.91 3.77
CA GLU A 163 -20.10 -20.25 4.03
C GLU A 163 -20.34 -20.63 5.50
N LYS A 164 -19.48 -21.50 6.06
CA LYS A 164 -19.64 -21.96 7.45
C LYS A 164 -19.48 -20.84 8.47
N LEU A 165 -18.49 -19.97 8.30
CA LEU A 165 -18.28 -18.87 9.24
C LEU A 165 -19.50 -17.95 9.27
N TYR A 166 -20.03 -17.55 8.11
CA TYR A 166 -21.19 -16.68 8.07
C TYR A 166 -22.44 -17.33 8.65
N THR A 167 -22.71 -18.58 8.26
CA THR A 167 -23.90 -19.32 8.72
C THR A 167 -23.84 -19.73 10.20
N SER A 168 -22.63 -19.92 10.77
CA SER A 168 -22.47 -20.28 12.18
C SER A 168 -22.68 -19.12 13.16
N LEU A 169 -22.82 -17.89 12.67
CA LEU A 169 -23.06 -16.70 13.49
C LEU A 169 -24.54 -16.49 13.84
N TRP A 170 -25.40 -17.46 13.48
CA TRP A 170 -26.85 -17.43 13.63
C TRP A 170 -27.39 -18.76 14.15
#